data_AF-A0A255R0U1-F1
#
_entry.id   AF-A0A255R0U1-F1
#
_cell.length_a   1.000
_cell.length_b   1.000
_cell.length_c   1.000
_cell.angle_alpha   90.00
_cell.angle_beta   90.00
_cell.angle_gamma   90.00
#
_symmetry.space_group_name_H-M   'P 1'
#
loop_
_entity.id
_entity.type
_entity.pdbx_description
1 polymer ?
#
loop_
_entity_poly.entity_id
_entity_poly.type
_entity_poly.pdbx_seq_one_letter_code
_entity_poly.pdbx_strand_id
1 'polypeptide(L)'
;MMQDKYKKADRKLVRNLAGVAWERQLRDELNDIGCAIAEMQSGNLSPFDVNERVHQFHNGIAQELYNLYSGSDPWLSVCRAHFNGVLTDADLVDASDSVREGLQQFAQRIQEYNGI
;
A
#
# COMPACT_ATOMS: atom_id res chain seq x y z
N MET A 1 -15.13 0.95 16.58
CA MET A 1 -14.11 1.22 15.54
C MET A 1 -13.47 2.58 15.82
N MET A 2 -12.21 2.79 15.43
CA MET A 2 -11.44 4.01 15.72
C MET A 2 -11.93 5.26 14.95
N GLN A 3 -12.96 5.13 14.10
CA GLN A 3 -13.47 6.21 13.25
C GLN A 3 -14.25 7.31 14.00
N ASP A 4 -14.85 7.00 15.17
CA ASP A 4 -15.64 7.96 15.95
C ASP A 4 -14.78 8.94 16.76
N LYS A 5 -13.49 8.63 16.97
CA LYS A 5 -12.55 9.48 17.72
C LYS A 5 -11.90 10.57 16.88
N TYR A 6 -11.81 10.40 15.56
CA TYR A 6 -11.10 11.32 14.68
C TYR A 6 -11.97 12.47 14.19
N LYS A 7 -11.38 13.65 13.96
CA LYS A 7 -12.10 14.78 13.38
C LYS A 7 -12.42 14.48 11.91
N LYS A 8 -13.39 15.20 11.33
CA LYS A 8 -13.75 15.07 9.90
C LYS A 8 -12.53 15.29 8.99
N ALA A 9 -11.64 16.20 9.37
CA ALA A 9 -10.38 16.48 8.67
C ALA A 9 -9.45 15.27 8.65
N ASP A 10 -9.20 14.63 9.80
CA ASP A 10 -8.35 13.43 9.89
C ASP A 10 -8.91 12.29 9.06
N ARG A 11 -10.24 12.06 9.10
CA ARG A 11 -10.87 11.02 8.26
C ARG A 11 -10.69 11.31 6.76
N LYS A 12 -10.66 12.56 6.35
CA LYS A 12 -10.40 12.94 4.95
C LYS A 12 -8.93 12.67 4.61
N LEU A 13 -8.02 13.09 5.48
CA LEU A 13 -6.59 12.86 5.33
C LEU A 13 -6.28 11.36 5.20
N VAL A 14 -6.80 10.52 6.09
CA VAL A 14 -6.58 9.06 6.07
C VAL A 14 -7.04 8.45 4.74
N ARG A 15 -8.19 8.86 4.19
CA ARG A 15 -8.64 8.38 2.87
C ARG A 15 -7.70 8.83 1.75
N ASN A 16 -7.21 10.07 1.80
CA ASN A 16 -6.25 10.57 0.82
C ASN A 16 -4.94 9.79 0.89
N LEU A 17 -4.42 9.55 2.10
CA LEU A 17 -3.20 8.76 2.32
C LEU A 17 -3.37 7.31 1.82
N ALA A 18 -4.53 6.69 2.06
CA ALA A 18 -4.83 5.37 1.51
C ALA A 18 -4.80 5.37 -0.02
N GLY A 19 -5.34 6.41 -0.66
CA GLY A 19 -5.26 6.59 -2.11
C GLY A 19 -3.82 6.75 -2.62
N VAL A 20 -3.00 7.56 -1.96
CA VAL A 20 -1.58 7.73 -2.30
C VAL A 20 -0.81 6.42 -2.19
N ALA A 21 -1.03 5.68 -1.09
CA ALA A 21 -0.39 4.39 -0.87
C ALA A 21 -0.79 3.36 -1.94
N TRP A 22 -2.08 3.30 -2.28
CA TRP A 22 -2.56 2.44 -3.36
C TRP A 22 -1.89 2.77 -4.69
N GLU A 23 -1.85 4.05 -5.06
CA GLU A 23 -1.22 4.47 -6.31
C GLU A 23 0.25 4.06 -6.38
N ARG A 24 1.01 4.25 -5.29
CA ARG A 24 2.43 3.88 -5.23
C ARG A 24 2.64 2.39 -5.40
N GLN A 25 1.93 1.55 -4.64
CA GLN A 25 2.08 0.10 -4.77
C GLN A 25 1.63 -0.39 -6.15
N LEU A 26 0.51 0.12 -6.67
CA LEU A 26 0.07 -0.26 -8.01
C LEU A 26 1.11 0.14 -9.06
N ARG A 27 1.74 1.31 -8.91
CA ARG A 27 2.82 1.76 -9.80
C ARG A 27 4.03 0.84 -9.74
N ASP A 28 4.43 0.40 -8.55
CA ASP A 28 5.56 -0.53 -8.39
C ASP A 28 5.28 -1.86 -9.09
N GLU A 29 4.10 -2.45 -8.87
CA GLU A 29 3.68 -3.70 -9.53
C GLU A 29 3.59 -3.57 -11.06
N LEU A 30 3.11 -2.42 -11.56
CA LEU A 30 3.08 -2.14 -13.00
C LEU A 30 4.48 -1.91 -13.58
N ASN A 31 5.41 -1.34 -12.79
CA ASN A 31 6.81 -1.20 -13.21
C ASN A 31 7.48 -2.56 -13.36
N ASP A 32 7.18 -3.53 -12.50
CA ASP A 32 7.71 -4.89 -12.60
C ASP A 32 7.26 -5.59 -13.89
N ILE A 33 6.01 -5.37 -14.31
CA ILE A 33 5.53 -5.80 -15.63
C ILE A 33 6.29 -5.07 -16.74
N GLY A 34 6.50 -3.76 -16.60
CA GLY A 34 7.29 -2.96 -17.55
C GLY A 34 8.71 -3.49 -17.72
N CYS A 35 9.38 -3.84 -16.63
CA CYS A 35 10.69 -4.48 -16.62
C CYS A 35 10.65 -5.83 -17.35
N ALA A 36 9.65 -6.66 -17.09
CA ALA A 36 9.48 -7.94 -17.80
C ALA A 36 9.35 -7.75 -19.33
N ILE A 37 8.58 -6.75 -19.75
CA ILE A 37 8.42 -6.42 -21.17
C ILE A 37 9.77 -5.98 -21.76
N ALA A 38 10.54 -5.16 -21.05
CA ALA A 38 11.87 -4.75 -21.49
C ALA A 38 12.85 -5.94 -21.59
N GLU A 39 12.84 -6.86 -20.63
CA GLU A 39 13.65 -8.09 -20.64
C GLU A 39 13.28 -9.00 -21.82
N MET A 40 12.00 -9.08 -22.17
CA MET A 40 11.55 -9.83 -23.36
C MET A 40 12.05 -9.18 -24.65
N GLN A 41 12.00 -7.85 -24.75
CA GLN A 41 12.52 -7.13 -25.92
C GLN A 41 14.02 -7.33 -26.11
N SER A 42 14.78 -7.49 -25.02
CA SER A 42 16.21 -7.82 -25.08
C SER A 42 16.50 -9.32 -25.26
N GLY A 43 15.46 -10.17 -25.38
CA GLY A 43 15.60 -11.62 -25.58
C GLY A 43 15.93 -12.42 -24.33
N ASN A 44 15.88 -11.80 -23.13
CA ASN A 44 16.13 -12.48 -21.86
C ASN A 44 14.91 -13.24 -21.34
N LEU A 45 13.71 -12.81 -21.74
CA LEU A 45 12.45 -13.50 -21.46
C LEU A 45 11.73 -13.85 -22.77
N SER A 46 10.97 -14.94 -22.74
CA SER A 46 10.03 -15.25 -23.81
C SER A 46 8.71 -14.47 -23.63
N PRO A 47 7.90 -14.34 -24.70
CA PRO A 47 6.53 -13.83 -24.56
C PRO A 47 5.66 -14.62 -23.58
N PHE A 48 5.92 -15.91 -23.39
CA PHE A 48 5.19 -16.72 -22.43
C PHE A 48 5.52 -16.35 -20.97
N ASP A 49 6.79 -16.03 -20.69
CA ASP A 49 7.21 -15.60 -19.35
C ASP A 49 6.57 -14.26 -18.97
N VAL A 50 6.51 -13.32 -19.91
CA VAL A 50 5.83 -12.02 -19.69
C VAL A 50 4.33 -12.22 -19.53
N ASN A 51 3.70 -13.05 -20.36
CA ASN A 51 2.28 -13.33 -20.27
C ASN A 51 1.91 -13.96 -18.92
N GLU A 52 2.75 -14.84 -18.39
CA GLU A 52 2.59 -15.42 -17.05
C GLU A 52 2.68 -14.34 -15.96
N ARG A 53 3.67 -13.43 -16.01
CA ARG A 53 3.75 -12.30 -15.07
C ARG A 53 2.51 -11.40 -15.11
N VAL A 54 1.97 -11.13 -16.31
CA VAL A 54 0.71 -10.37 -16.47
C VAL A 54 -0.47 -11.12 -15.86
N HIS A 55 -0.56 -12.44 -16.04
CA HIS A 55 -1.61 -13.24 -15.42
C HIS A 55 -1.51 -13.27 -13.89
N GLN A 56 -0.30 -13.38 -13.33
CA GLN A 56 -0.07 -13.32 -11.90
C GLN A 56 -0.49 -11.98 -11.31
N PHE A 57 -0.12 -10.87 -11.98
CA PHE A 57 -0.59 -9.56 -11.60
C PHE A 57 -2.12 -9.46 -11.59
N HIS A 58 -2.76 -9.85 -12.69
CA HIS A 58 -4.21 -9.73 -12.84
C HIS A 58 -4.97 -10.61 -11.82
N ASN A 59 -4.54 -11.86 -11.65
CA ASN A 59 -5.29 -12.86 -10.88
C ASN A 59 -5.02 -12.83 -9.37
N GLY A 60 -3.91 -12.21 -8.94
CA GLY A 60 -3.55 -12.13 -7.52
C GLY A 60 -3.35 -10.69 -7.09
N ILE A 61 -2.24 -10.10 -7.52
CA ILE A 61 -1.71 -8.84 -6.99
C ILE A 61 -2.72 -7.69 -7.11
N ALA A 62 -3.33 -7.51 -8.29
CA ALA A 62 -4.31 -6.46 -8.50
C ALA A 62 -5.55 -6.63 -7.59
N GLN A 63 -5.98 -7.87 -7.37
CA GLN A 63 -7.09 -8.18 -6.47
C GLN A 63 -6.71 -7.94 -5.00
N GLU A 64 -5.50 -8.31 -4.60
CA GLU A 64 -4.99 -8.07 -3.25
C GLU A 64 -4.89 -6.58 -2.93
N LEU A 65 -4.34 -5.77 -3.85
CA LEU A 65 -4.28 -4.32 -3.71
C LEU A 65 -5.69 -3.71 -3.63
N TYR A 66 -6.62 -4.16 -4.48
CA TYR A 66 -8.01 -3.70 -4.43
C TYR A 66 -8.65 -4.00 -3.07
N ASN A 67 -8.50 -5.23 -2.56
CA ASN A 67 -9.03 -5.62 -1.25
C ASN A 67 -8.40 -4.79 -0.12
N LEU A 68 -7.09 -4.53 -0.22
CA LEU A 68 -6.36 -3.75 0.78
C LEU A 68 -6.81 -2.30 0.83
N TYR A 69 -7.09 -1.65 -0.30
CA TYR A 69 -7.34 -0.20 -0.34
C TYR A 69 -8.79 0.22 -0.56
N SER A 70 -9.56 -0.58 -1.30
CA SER A 70 -10.98 -0.33 -1.55
C SER A 70 -11.90 -1.20 -0.70
N GLY A 71 -11.47 -2.40 -0.32
CA GLY A 71 -12.27 -3.37 0.43
C GLY A 71 -12.12 -3.30 1.96
N SER A 72 -11.16 -2.54 2.48
CA SER A 72 -10.82 -2.51 3.91
C SER A 72 -11.00 -1.13 4.55
N ASP A 73 -10.89 -1.06 5.89
CA ASP A 73 -10.92 0.21 6.62
C ASP A 73 -9.70 1.06 6.22
N PRO A 74 -9.87 2.28 5.65
CA PRO A 74 -8.76 3.10 5.18
C PRO A 74 -7.69 3.37 6.24
N TRP A 75 -8.08 3.39 7.52
CA TRP A 75 -7.13 3.50 8.63
C TRP A 75 -6.14 2.33 8.65
N LEU A 76 -6.64 1.10 8.51
CA LEU A 76 -5.79 -0.09 8.50
C LEU A 76 -4.87 -0.11 7.29
N SER A 77 -5.36 0.33 6.12
CA SER A 77 -4.55 0.46 4.91
C SER A 77 -3.40 1.44 5.12
N VAL A 78 -3.66 2.63 5.69
CA VAL A 78 -2.63 3.63 5.98
C VAL A 78 -1.62 3.12 7.01
N CYS A 79 -2.09 2.45 8.07
CA CYS A 79 -1.21 1.84 9.06
C CYS A 79 -0.25 0.82 8.44
N ARG A 80 -0.76 -0.09 7.60
CA ARG A 80 0.06 -1.09 6.90
C ARG A 80 1.02 -0.43 5.92
N ALA A 81 0.55 0.55 5.15
CA ALA A 81 1.37 1.26 4.18
C ALA A 81 2.52 2.04 4.84
N HIS A 82 2.29 2.69 5.99
CA HIS A 82 3.34 3.35 6.74
C HIS A 82 4.32 2.35 7.37
N PHE A 83 3.81 1.28 7.98
CA PHE A 83 4.66 0.22 8.55
C PHE A 83 5.58 -0.42 7.51
N ASN A 84 5.07 -0.65 6.29
CA ASN A 84 5.83 -1.22 5.18
C ASN A 84 6.68 -0.20 4.42
N GLY A 85 6.68 1.09 4.83
CA GLY A 85 7.47 2.15 4.19
C GLY A 85 6.93 2.67 2.86
N VAL A 86 5.73 2.27 2.44
CA VAL A 86 5.04 2.81 1.25
C VAL A 86 4.63 4.27 1.50
N LEU A 87 4.17 4.55 2.72
CA LEU A 87 4.02 5.90 3.25
C LEU A 87 5.15 6.18 4.23
N THR A 88 5.61 7.42 4.25
CA THR A 88 6.70 7.89 5.11
C THR A 88 6.24 9.06 5.96
N ASP A 89 7.06 9.49 6.90
CA ASP A 89 6.74 10.66 7.73
C ASP A 89 6.59 11.95 6.93
N ALA A 90 7.16 12.02 5.72
CA ALA A 90 6.98 13.12 4.79
C ALA A 90 5.53 13.19 4.25
N ASP A 91 4.84 12.05 4.13
CA ASP A 91 3.42 12.02 3.74
C ASP A 91 2.50 12.46 4.88
N LEU A 92 3.00 12.41 6.12
CA LEU A 92 2.23 12.68 7.32
C LEU A 92 2.36 14.14 7.80
N VAL A 93 2.99 15.04 7.04
CA VAL A 93 3.24 16.44 7.48
C VAL A 93 1.98 17.14 8.00
N ASP A 94 0.85 16.94 7.33
CA ASP A 94 -0.45 17.54 7.69
C ASP A 94 -1.28 16.68 8.68
N ALA A 95 -0.73 15.55 9.14
CA ALA A 95 -1.39 14.67 10.09
C ALA A 95 -1.37 15.27 11.50
N SER A 96 -2.52 15.20 12.17
CA SER A 96 -2.63 15.55 13.58
C SER A 96 -1.82 14.59 14.45
N ASP A 97 -1.46 15.03 15.66
CA ASP A 97 -0.74 14.19 16.64
C ASP A 97 -1.48 12.88 16.90
N SER A 98 -2.82 12.91 16.98
CA SER A 98 -3.63 11.71 17.18
C SER A 98 -3.47 10.66 16.07
N VAL A 99 -3.31 11.09 14.81
CA VAL A 99 -3.07 10.19 13.68
C VAL A 99 -1.66 9.62 13.77
N ARG A 100 -0.66 10.44 14.08
CA ARG A 100 0.74 10.02 14.22
C ARG A 100 0.91 9.02 15.38
N GLU A 101 0.32 9.31 16.53
CA GLU A 101 0.28 8.41 17.68
C GLU A 101 -0.40 7.08 17.35
N GLY A 102 -1.52 7.12 16.60
CA GLY A 102 -2.22 5.92 16.17
C GLY A 102 -1.36 5.01 15.28
N LEU A 103 -0.54 5.60 14.39
CA LEU A 103 0.39 4.87 13.53
C LEU A 103 1.53 4.25 14.34
N GLN A 104 2.11 5.00 15.28
CA GLN A 104 3.14 4.48 16.19
C GLN A 104 2.63 3.32 17.04
N GLN A 105 1.43 3.46 17.61
CA GLN A 105 0.79 2.40 18.39
C GLN A 105 0.49 1.15 17.55
N PHE A 106 0.18 1.31 16.27
CA PHE A 106 0.01 0.19 15.37
C PHE A 106 1.36 -0.51 15.12
N ALA A 107 2.40 0.25 14.78
CA ALA A 107 3.73 -0.29 14.53
C ALA A 107 4.28 -1.07 15.73
N GLN A 108 4.14 -0.51 16.95
CA GLN A 108 4.53 -1.18 18.19
C GLN A 108 3.79 -2.51 18.38
N ARG A 109 2.47 -2.54 18.18
CA ARG A 109 1.68 -3.78 18.31
C ARG A 109 2.08 -4.86 17.32
N ILE A 110 2.42 -4.47 16.08
CA ILE A 110 2.89 -5.42 15.06
C ILE A 110 4.27 -5.96 15.43
N GLN A 111 5.18 -5.12 15.94
CA GLN A 111 6.48 -5.55 16.45
C GLN A 111 6.34 -6.55 17.60
N GLU A 112 5.51 -6.21 18.60
CA GLU A 112 5.20 -7.09 19.73
C GLU A 112 4.60 -8.44 19.29
N TYR A 113 3.67 -8.43 18.31
CA TYR A 113 3.07 -9.65 17.77
C TYR A 113 4.08 -10.53 17.01
N ASN A 114 5.00 -9.90 16.27
CA ASN A 114 6.03 -10.60 15.50
C ASN A 114 7.22 -11.05 16.37
N GLY A 115 7.27 -10.66 17.65
CA GLY A 115 8.37 -10.98 18.56
C GLY A 115 9.68 -10.26 18.22
N ILE A 116 9.58 -9.08 17.60
CA ILE A 116 10.71 -8.23 17.19
C ILE A 116 10.76 -6.98 18.07
#